data_AF-A0A951YRN9-F1
#
_entry.id   AF-A0A951YRN9-F1
#
_cell.length_a   1.000
_cell.length_b   1.000
_cell.length_c   1.000
_cell.angle_alpha   90.00
_cell.angle_beta   90.00
_cell.angle_gamma   90.00
#
_symmetry.space_group_name_H-M   'P 1'
#
loop_
_entity.id
_entity.type
_entity.pdbx_description
1 polymer ?
#
loop_
_entity_poly.entity_id
_entity_poly.type
_entity_poly.pdbx_seq_one_letter_code
_entity_poly.pdbx_strand_id
1 'polypeptide(L)'
;MTNPPAAEPPPGHARRAIDIAQRLDHARTRIEARFLEGGHVLGAALESTATLRDLLTQVLAALDENAVASTVTDLDATAQRLLELPGRQADRHRRMGALAAGARRLRTLIDDMRATLRYLRTVAITVRIAGADAGGFGEFAGRMLALIEEGRSRIDGFAARLDLLLAESGAAGALHRSLQADHARSLPALTQALARDARGMQDYHAAIRRLAATQADLAREIADQVARTLMALQIGDMTRQRIEHVASGLVMLAETAPALSRADQALVSGFLARQLADLTEEFHHGSGAVARNLAALAASMVRMLALGRQAGAGDDRDDFLPAMERGVLAAHAIVTRIEKAGLRAAAFADHAAAITHELGDAVGAITKIRADIQFMAINTSLRCRRLGDAGRAVVVVATELRNFAAGLESVAGRILSELAGLDTLAAALMDDSTTGTAGASPGSALEAVLDRVRASHRRMQHDLQALAAQGEDLASDLGHGIARLDFTKDLGDTLDAATRDLAPGNDIAATHVAAAPTVALLARIRASYTMARERRLHDDFFAGDFTGDALPPADTAARRRAPATTATTGDDLAAILF
;
A
#
# COMPACT_ATOMS: atom_id res chain seq x y z
N MET A 1 101.16 -41.85 18.15
CA MET A 1 99.74 -42.21 18.27
C MET A 1 99.22 -41.66 19.58
N THR A 2 98.51 -40.55 19.52
CA THR A 2 97.59 -40.10 20.57
C THR A 2 96.55 -39.25 19.87
N ASN A 3 95.34 -39.78 19.82
CA ASN A 3 94.20 -39.30 19.04
C ASN A 3 93.71 -37.94 19.57
N PRO A 4 93.38 -36.96 18.71
CA PRO A 4 92.63 -35.78 19.12
C PRO A 4 91.14 -36.12 19.35
N PRO A 5 90.41 -35.28 20.11
CA PRO A 5 89.11 -35.62 20.69
C PRO A 5 87.96 -35.61 19.66
N ALA A 6 86.93 -36.40 19.98
CA ALA A 6 85.67 -36.46 19.26
C ALA A 6 85.03 -35.07 19.15
N ALA A 7 84.72 -34.66 17.93
CA ALA A 7 83.91 -33.48 17.65
C ALA A 7 82.46 -33.74 18.12
N GLU A 8 81.97 -32.92 19.04
CA GLU A 8 80.53 -32.82 19.36
C GLU A 8 79.74 -32.41 18.09
N PRO A 9 78.59 -33.03 17.81
CA PRO A 9 77.76 -32.63 16.67
C PRO A 9 76.96 -31.35 17.00
N PRO A 10 76.85 -30.37 16.07
CA PRO A 10 76.10 -29.15 16.33
C PRO A 10 74.56 -29.35 16.29
N PRO A 11 73.79 -28.72 17.19
CA PRO A 11 72.34 -28.92 17.43
C PRO A 11 71.37 -28.21 16.43
N GLY A 12 71.76 -28.01 15.16
CA GLY A 12 71.11 -27.04 14.26
C GLY A 12 69.73 -27.42 13.70
N HIS A 13 69.54 -28.64 13.19
CA HIS A 13 68.32 -29.02 12.44
C HIS A 13 67.10 -29.28 13.33
N ALA A 14 67.29 -29.97 14.47
CA ALA A 14 66.19 -30.27 15.40
C ALA A 14 65.64 -28.99 16.07
N ARG A 15 66.53 -28.06 16.46
CA ARG A 15 66.12 -26.76 17.04
C ARG A 15 65.36 -25.90 16.03
N ARG A 16 65.85 -25.85 14.78
CA ARG A 16 65.18 -25.15 13.67
C ARG A 16 63.80 -25.73 13.36
N ALA A 17 63.65 -27.06 13.39
CA ALA A 17 62.36 -27.72 13.18
C ALA A 17 61.35 -27.39 14.28
N ILE A 18 61.78 -27.34 15.55
CA ILE A 18 60.93 -26.94 16.69
C ILE A 18 60.53 -25.45 16.60
N ASP A 19 61.46 -24.57 16.27
CA ASP A 19 61.18 -23.13 16.13
C ASP A 19 60.15 -22.87 15.00
N ILE A 20 60.25 -23.58 13.87
CA ILE A 20 59.28 -23.50 12.77
C ILE A 20 57.92 -24.08 13.20
N ALA A 21 57.90 -25.23 13.89
CA ALA A 21 56.66 -25.83 14.40
C ALA A 21 55.90 -24.90 15.36
N GLN A 22 56.61 -24.18 16.25
CA GLN A 22 56.02 -23.19 17.15
C GLN A 22 55.43 -21.99 16.39
N ARG A 23 56.13 -21.48 15.36
CA ARG A 23 55.61 -20.40 14.50
C ARG A 23 54.35 -20.83 13.75
N LEU A 24 54.34 -22.07 13.26
CA LEU A 24 53.19 -22.67 12.58
C LEU A 24 52.00 -22.86 13.53
N ASP A 25 52.21 -23.29 14.77
CA ASP A 25 51.13 -23.41 15.76
C ASP A 25 50.56 -22.04 16.17
N HIS A 26 51.41 -21.01 16.33
CA HIS A 26 50.95 -19.64 16.54
C HIS A 26 50.15 -19.11 15.34
N ALA A 27 50.58 -19.42 14.11
CA ALA A 27 49.82 -19.10 12.90
C ALA A 27 48.46 -19.82 12.87
N ARG A 28 48.42 -21.09 13.30
CA ARG A 28 47.19 -21.90 13.42
C ARG A 28 46.16 -21.27 14.36
N THR A 29 46.55 -20.83 15.55
CA THR A 29 45.62 -20.18 16.50
C THR A 29 45.06 -18.87 15.95
N ARG A 30 45.87 -18.09 15.21
CA ARG A 30 45.42 -16.86 14.55
C ARG A 30 44.43 -17.14 13.40
N ILE A 31 44.66 -18.20 12.61
CA ILE A 31 43.72 -18.69 11.59
C ILE A 31 42.38 -19.00 12.25
N GLU A 32 42.39 -19.83 13.27
CA GLU A 32 41.19 -20.32 13.93
C GLU A 32 40.31 -19.16 14.44
N ALA A 33 40.92 -18.18 15.13
CA ALA A 33 40.19 -17.02 15.62
C ALA A 33 39.57 -16.17 14.48
N ARG A 34 40.32 -15.92 13.41
CA ARG A 34 39.86 -15.06 12.30
C ARG A 34 38.84 -15.73 11.40
N PHE A 35 38.98 -17.02 11.14
CA PHE A 35 38.01 -17.78 10.35
C PHE A 35 36.70 -17.99 11.13
N LEU A 36 36.75 -18.21 12.44
CA LEU A 36 35.56 -18.28 13.28
C LEU A 36 34.79 -16.94 13.29
N GLU A 37 35.51 -15.84 13.48
CA GLU A 37 34.93 -14.49 13.44
C GLU A 37 34.32 -14.18 12.06
N GLY A 38 35.00 -14.53 10.97
CA GLY A 38 34.46 -14.39 9.62
C GLY A 38 33.20 -15.21 9.35
N GLY A 39 33.17 -16.43 9.87
CA GLY A 39 31.98 -17.29 9.79
C GLY A 39 30.80 -16.69 10.53
N HIS A 40 31.01 -16.11 11.71
CA HIS A 40 29.97 -15.41 12.46
C HIS A 40 29.43 -14.18 11.72
N VAL A 41 30.30 -13.34 11.16
CA VAL A 41 29.86 -12.15 10.40
C VAL A 41 29.09 -12.54 9.14
N LEU A 42 29.57 -13.53 8.38
CA LEU A 42 28.87 -14.01 7.20
C LEU A 42 27.55 -14.73 7.53
N GLY A 43 27.47 -15.42 8.67
CA GLY A 43 26.23 -16.00 9.17
C GLY A 43 25.18 -14.94 9.51
N ALA A 44 25.57 -13.91 10.28
CA ALA A 44 24.70 -12.79 10.61
C ALA A 44 24.26 -12.00 9.36
N ALA A 45 25.15 -11.86 8.39
CA ALA A 45 24.85 -11.29 7.08
C ALA A 45 23.78 -12.09 6.33
N LEU A 46 23.88 -13.43 6.32
CA LEU A 46 22.91 -14.30 5.67
C LEU A 46 21.51 -14.16 6.32
N GLU A 47 21.44 -14.19 7.65
CA GLU A 47 20.19 -13.96 8.39
C GLU A 47 19.59 -12.58 8.12
N SER A 48 20.43 -11.54 8.08
CA SER A 48 20.01 -10.18 7.76
C SER A 48 19.52 -10.05 6.32
N THR A 49 20.13 -10.75 5.35
CA THR A 49 19.62 -10.79 3.96
C THR A 49 18.29 -11.52 3.84
N ALA A 50 18.06 -12.57 4.64
CA ALA A 50 16.77 -13.25 4.70
C ALA A 50 15.68 -12.32 5.26
N THR A 51 15.97 -11.61 6.35
CA THR A 51 15.09 -10.57 6.90
C THR A 51 14.77 -9.49 5.87
N LEU A 52 15.78 -9.02 5.12
CA LEU A 52 15.62 -8.02 4.08
C LEU A 52 14.72 -8.51 2.93
N ARG A 53 14.86 -9.78 2.53
CA ARG A 53 13.98 -10.44 1.54
C ARG A 53 12.53 -10.53 2.03
N ASP A 54 12.33 -10.83 3.30
CA ASP A 54 10.99 -10.95 3.89
C ASP A 54 10.31 -9.57 3.95
N LEU A 55 11.03 -8.52 4.35
CA LEU A 55 10.57 -7.14 4.30
C LEU A 55 10.21 -6.70 2.88
N LEU A 56 11.04 -7.04 1.88
CA LEU A 56 10.74 -6.77 0.46
C LEU A 56 9.47 -7.49 -0.01
N THR A 57 9.25 -8.72 0.44
CA THR A 57 8.04 -9.48 0.14
C THR A 57 6.81 -8.80 0.76
N GLN A 58 6.93 -8.27 1.98
CA GLN A 58 5.87 -7.50 2.63
C GLN A 58 5.57 -6.20 1.88
N VAL A 59 6.59 -5.46 1.43
CA VAL A 59 6.41 -4.25 0.58
C VAL A 59 5.66 -4.60 -0.70
N LEU A 60 6.08 -5.68 -1.38
CA LEU A 60 5.42 -6.14 -2.62
C LEU A 60 3.98 -6.61 -2.38
N ALA A 61 3.70 -7.24 -1.24
CA ALA A 61 2.35 -7.65 -0.87
C ALA A 61 1.46 -6.45 -0.47
N ALA A 62 2.04 -5.43 0.17
CA ALA A 62 1.33 -4.18 0.51
C ALA A 62 0.95 -3.38 -0.75
N LEU A 63 1.70 -3.54 -1.84
CA LEU A 63 1.39 -3.03 -3.18
C LEU A 63 0.33 -3.89 -3.89
N ASP A 64 -0.78 -4.23 -3.22
CA ASP A 64 -1.84 -5.06 -3.80
C ASP A 64 -2.40 -4.43 -5.09
N GLU A 65 -2.24 -5.13 -6.21
CA GLU A 65 -2.70 -4.67 -7.53
C GLU A 65 -4.20 -4.44 -7.56
N ASN A 66 -4.95 -5.27 -6.82
CA ASN A 66 -6.40 -5.18 -6.78
C ASN A 66 -6.86 -3.95 -6.01
N ALA A 67 -6.20 -3.62 -4.89
CA ALA A 67 -6.49 -2.41 -4.12
C ALA A 67 -6.21 -1.14 -4.94
N VAL A 68 -5.11 -1.10 -5.69
CA VAL A 68 -4.77 0.03 -6.56
C VAL A 68 -5.74 0.15 -7.73
N ALA A 69 -6.01 -0.95 -8.43
CA ALA A 69 -6.95 -0.97 -9.54
C ALA A 69 -8.37 -0.57 -9.11
N SER A 70 -8.82 -1.05 -7.94
CA SER A 70 -10.09 -0.63 -7.33
C SER A 70 -10.09 0.86 -7.01
N THR A 71 -9.00 1.39 -6.44
CA THR A 71 -8.92 2.82 -6.11
C THR A 71 -8.94 3.70 -7.35
N VAL A 72 -8.22 3.31 -8.41
CA VAL A 72 -8.25 3.99 -9.71
C VAL A 72 -9.64 3.94 -10.33
N THR A 73 -10.27 2.77 -10.31
CA THR A 73 -11.64 2.59 -10.82
C THR A 73 -12.63 3.47 -10.06
N ASP A 74 -12.50 3.55 -8.73
CA ASP A 74 -13.35 4.39 -7.88
C ASP A 74 -13.11 5.88 -8.14
N LEU A 75 -11.87 6.32 -8.36
CA LEU A 75 -11.52 7.69 -8.72
C LEU A 75 -12.12 8.07 -10.08
N ASP A 76 -11.97 7.22 -11.10
CA ASP A 76 -12.53 7.45 -12.44
C ASP A 76 -14.06 7.45 -12.41
N ALA A 77 -14.68 6.47 -11.73
CA ALA A 77 -16.12 6.42 -11.55
C ALA A 77 -16.64 7.66 -10.83
N THR A 78 -15.90 8.16 -9.83
CA THR A 78 -16.27 9.39 -9.12
C THR A 78 -16.09 10.62 -9.99
N ALA A 79 -15.01 10.71 -10.78
CA ALA A 79 -14.80 11.80 -11.73
C ALA A 79 -15.92 11.85 -12.79
N GLN A 80 -16.38 10.70 -13.29
CA GLN A 80 -17.52 10.60 -14.19
C GLN A 80 -18.82 11.07 -13.52
N ARG A 81 -19.11 10.61 -12.30
CA ARG A 81 -20.28 11.07 -11.53
C ARG A 81 -20.25 12.58 -11.30
N LEU A 82 -19.07 13.14 -11.00
CA LEU A 82 -18.87 14.59 -10.85
C LEU A 82 -19.19 15.36 -12.13
N LEU A 83 -18.85 14.83 -13.31
CA LEU A 83 -19.18 15.46 -14.59
C LEU A 83 -20.70 15.51 -14.84
N GLU A 84 -21.46 14.55 -14.31
CA GLU A 84 -22.93 14.51 -14.43
C GLU A 84 -23.66 15.46 -13.45
N LEU A 85 -23.02 15.81 -12.32
CA LEU A 85 -23.66 16.61 -11.25
C LEU A 85 -24.18 17.97 -11.72
N PRO A 86 -23.47 18.78 -12.54
CA PRO A 86 -23.99 20.05 -13.03
C PRO A 86 -25.29 19.90 -13.82
N GLY A 87 -25.39 18.86 -14.65
CA GLY A 87 -26.59 18.56 -15.44
C GLY A 87 -27.78 18.25 -14.53
N ARG A 88 -27.60 17.31 -13.59
CA ARG A 88 -28.62 16.97 -12.59
C ARG A 88 -29.05 18.19 -11.77
N GLN A 89 -28.10 19.00 -11.35
CA GLN A 89 -28.36 20.19 -10.53
C GLN A 89 -29.10 21.27 -11.32
N ALA A 90 -28.79 21.46 -12.62
CA ALA A 90 -29.51 22.38 -13.50
C ALA A 90 -30.94 21.92 -13.78
N ASP A 91 -31.17 20.61 -13.97
CA ASP A 91 -32.50 20.05 -14.15
C ASP A 91 -33.35 20.20 -12.88
N ARG A 92 -32.74 19.96 -11.71
CA ARG A 92 -33.39 20.19 -10.41
C ARG A 92 -33.81 21.63 -10.21
N HIS A 93 -32.94 22.59 -10.54
CA HIS A 93 -33.27 24.01 -10.47
C HIS A 93 -34.39 24.39 -11.44
N ARG A 94 -34.39 23.83 -12.66
CA ARG A 94 -35.47 24.05 -13.63
C ARG A 94 -36.81 23.56 -13.08
N ARG A 95 -36.86 22.39 -12.43
CA ARG A 95 -38.07 21.85 -11.79
C ARG A 95 -38.53 22.70 -10.61
N MET A 96 -37.62 23.15 -9.75
CA MET A 96 -37.95 24.08 -8.66
C MET A 96 -38.51 25.41 -9.19
N GLY A 97 -37.95 25.92 -10.29
CA GLY A 97 -38.45 27.11 -10.98
C GLY A 97 -39.85 26.91 -11.55
N ALA A 98 -40.15 25.71 -12.07
CA ALA A 98 -41.49 25.34 -12.53
C ALA A 98 -42.51 25.28 -11.37
N LEU A 99 -42.13 24.70 -10.23
CA LEU A 99 -42.96 24.72 -9.01
C LEU A 99 -43.24 26.15 -8.54
N ALA A 100 -42.23 27.02 -8.49
CA ALA A 100 -42.40 28.42 -8.11
C ALA A 100 -43.27 29.21 -9.10
N ALA A 101 -43.23 28.85 -10.39
CA ALA A 101 -44.12 29.44 -11.38
C ALA A 101 -45.58 29.00 -11.19
N GLY A 102 -45.82 27.71 -10.87
CA GLY A 102 -47.16 27.22 -10.54
C GLY A 102 -47.70 27.81 -9.24
N ALA A 103 -46.87 27.93 -8.20
CA ALA A 103 -47.24 28.60 -6.95
C ALA A 103 -47.65 30.08 -7.17
N ARG A 104 -46.96 30.80 -8.07
CA ARG A 104 -47.36 32.17 -8.48
C ARG A 104 -48.70 32.19 -9.20
N ARG A 105 -48.97 31.24 -10.10
CA ARG A 105 -50.27 31.12 -10.77
C ARG A 105 -51.40 30.85 -9.76
N LEU A 106 -51.17 29.94 -8.80
CA LEU A 106 -52.12 29.69 -7.71
C LEU A 106 -52.37 30.94 -6.87
N ARG A 107 -51.33 31.74 -6.58
CA ARG A 107 -51.47 32.99 -5.84
C ARG A 107 -52.40 33.97 -6.55
N THR A 108 -52.27 34.11 -7.87
CA THR A 108 -53.17 34.93 -8.70
C THR A 108 -54.62 34.41 -8.65
N LEU A 109 -54.83 33.10 -8.78
CA LEU A 109 -56.17 32.49 -8.68
C LEU A 109 -56.80 32.70 -7.30
N ILE A 110 -56.00 32.67 -6.23
CA ILE A 110 -56.44 32.98 -4.86
C ILE A 110 -56.86 34.44 -4.73
N ASP A 111 -56.13 35.38 -5.33
CA ASP A 111 -56.50 36.79 -5.32
C ASP A 111 -57.81 37.05 -6.10
N ASP A 112 -58.03 36.33 -7.21
CA ASP A 112 -59.32 36.34 -7.92
C ASP A 112 -60.46 35.83 -7.00
N MET A 113 -60.22 34.74 -6.27
CA MET A 113 -61.21 34.17 -5.34
C MET A 113 -61.49 35.10 -4.16
N ARG A 114 -60.48 35.79 -3.62
CA ARG A 114 -60.65 36.86 -2.62
C ARG A 114 -61.49 38.02 -3.16
N ALA A 115 -61.25 38.45 -4.39
CA ALA A 115 -62.04 39.51 -5.01
C ALA A 115 -63.51 39.08 -5.16
N THR A 116 -63.75 37.82 -5.51
CA THR A 116 -65.10 37.27 -5.66
C THR A 116 -65.81 37.19 -4.31
N LEU A 117 -65.16 36.70 -3.25
CA LEU A 117 -65.73 36.68 -1.89
C LEU A 117 -66.02 38.08 -1.35
N ARG A 118 -65.15 39.06 -1.64
CA ARG A 118 -65.38 40.46 -1.25
C ARG A 118 -66.60 41.05 -1.95
N TYR A 119 -66.79 40.79 -3.24
CA TYR A 119 -68.01 41.17 -3.96
C TYR A 119 -69.25 40.52 -3.32
N LEU A 120 -69.18 39.20 -3.05
CA LEU A 120 -70.27 38.46 -2.42
C LEU A 120 -70.63 39.03 -1.03
N ARG A 121 -69.63 39.42 -0.24
CA ARG A 121 -69.83 40.06 1.06
C ARG A 121 -70.65 41.35 0.93
N THR A 122 -70.33 42.18 -0.06
CA THR A 122 -71.07 43.42 -0.35
C THR A 122 -72.53 43.09 -0.70
N VAL A 123 -72.76 42.11 -1.58
CA VAL A 123 -74.12 41.65 -1.94
C VAL A 123 -74.88 41.12 -0.72
N ALA A 124 -74.24 40.31 0.13
CA ALA A 124 -74.85 39.77 1.34
C ALA A 124 -75.21 40.87 2.35
N ILE A 125 -74.39 41.92 2.48
CA ILE A 125 -74.72 43.10 3.30
C ILE A 125 -75.93 43.86 2.71
N THR A 126 -75.96 44.06 1.39
CA THR A 126 -77.10 44.71 0.72
C THR A 126 -78.40 43.95 0.94
N VAL A 127 -78.36 42.60 0.88
CA VAL A 127 -79.52 41.75 1.22
C VAL A 127 -79.93 41.90 2.67
N ARG A 128 -78.97 41.94 3.59
CA ARG A 128 -79.26 42.10 5.02
C ARG A 128 -79.98 43.42 5.32
N ILE A 129 -79.62 44.49 4.60
CA ILE A 129 -80.25 45.81 4.71
C ILE A 129 -81.64 45.80 4.04
N ALA A 130 -81.72 45.35 2.79
CA ALA A 130 -82.96 45.36 2.01
C ALA A 130 -84.03 44.38 2.55
N GLY A 131 -83.61 43.32 3.23
CA GLY A 131 -84.48 42.29 3.82
C GLY A 131 -84.72 42.46 5.33
N ALA A 132 -84.34 43.58 5.94
CA ALA A 132 -84.48 43.81 7.37
C ALA A 132 -85.96 43.78 7.85
N ASP A 133 -86.88 44.27 7.02
CA ASP A 133 -88.33 44.31 7.31
C ASP A 133 -89.09 43.04 6.85
N ALA A 134 -88.41 42.10 6.21
CA ALA A 134 -89.01 40.88 5.68
C ALA A 134 -88.59 39.66 6.53
N GLY A 135 -89.56 39.02 7.19
CA GLY A 135 -89.32 37.93 8.15
C GLY A 135 -88.44 36.80 7.61
N GLY A 136 -87.29 36.56 8.25
CA GLY A 136 -86.35 35.46 7.96
C GLY A 136 -85.17 35.78 7.01
N PHE A 137 -85.15 36.96 6.36
CA PHE A 137 -84.06 37.32 5.43
C PHE A 137 -82.78 37.81 6.13
N GLY A 138 -82.90 38.43 7.31
CA GLY A 138 -81.75 38.81 8.13
C GLY A 138 -80.92 37.61 8.58
N GLU A 139 -81.57 36.51 8.97
CA GLU A 139 -80.92 35.25 9.36
C GLU A 139 -80.24 34.57 8.17
N PHE A 140 -80.87 34.61 6.99
CA PHE A 140 -80.28 34.14 5.73
C PHE A 140 -78.99 34.90 5.40
N ALA A 141 -79.02 36.24 5.44
CA ALA A 141 -77.86 37.07 5.16
C ALA A 141 -76.76 36.91 6.23
N GLY A 142 -77.13 36.70 7.49
CA GLY A 142 -76.21 36.38 8.58
C GLY A 142 -75.45 35.07 8.36
N ARG A 143 -76.16 33.99 7.97
CA ARG A 143 -75.53 32.71 7.63
C ARG A 143 -74.62 32.83 6.40
N MET A 144 -75.05 33.53 5.36
CA MET A 144 -74.22 33.82 4.19
C MET A 144 -72.93 34.55 4.56
N LEU A 145 -73.01 35.59 5.40
CA LEU A 145 -71.83 36.32 5.87
C LEU A 145 -70.87 35.44 6.67
N ALA A 146 -71.39 34.53 7.50
CA ALA A 146 -70.56 33.58 8.24
C ALA A 146 -69.79 32.62 7.32
N LEU A 147 -70.47 32.04 6.30
CA LEU A 147 -69.79 31.17 5.32
C LEU A 147 -68.75 31.93 4.50
N ILE A 148 -69.01 33.19 4.14
CA ILE A 148 -68.05 34.03 3.40
C ILE A 148 -66.81 34.31 4.23
N GLU A 149 -66.96 34.62 5.51
CA GLU A 149 -65.84 34.90 6.40
C GLU A 149 -65.01 33.65 6.67
N GLU A 150 -65.65 32.49 6.82
CA GLU A 150 -64.96 31.19 6.92
C GLU A 150 -64.16 30.89 5.64
N GLY A 151 -64.76 31.07 4.47
CA GLY A 151 -64.08 30.94 3.18
C GLY A 151 -62.88 31.90 3.05
N ARG A 152 -63.04 33.15 3.50
CA ARG A 152 -61.98 34.16 3.48
C ARG A 152 -60.80 33.78 4.36
N SER A 153 -61.06 33.35 5.59
CA SER A 153 -60.02 32.88 6.53
C SER A 153 -59.20 31.73 5.95
N ARG A 154 -59.87 30.74 5.32
CA ARG A 154 -59.21 29.63 4.64
C ARG A 154 -58.30 30.11 3.51
N ILE A 155 -58.81 30.99 2.64
CA ILE A 155 -58.04 31.55 1.52
C ILE A 155 -56.85 32.39 1.99
N ASP A 156 -57.00 33.12 3.09
CA ASP A 156 -55.91 33.90 3.67
C ASP A 156 -54.79 33.00 4.21
N GLY A 157 -55.14 31.87 4.83
CA GLY A 157 -54.18 30.83 5.20
C GLY A 157 -53.45 30.24 3.98
N PHE A 158 -54.15 30.05 2.86
CA PHE A 158 -53.52 29.54 1.62
C PHE A 158 -52.50 30.50 1.03
N ALA A 159 -52.86 31.78 0.96
CA ALA A 159 -51.97 32.81 0.46
C ALA A 159 -50.68 32.87 1.28
N ALA A 160 -50.78 32.81 2.62
CA ALA A 160 -49.62 32.81 3.50
C ALA A 160 -48.69 31.61 3.26
N ARG A 161 -49.23 30.41 3.05
CA ARG A 161 -48.45 29.19 2.76
C ARG A 161 -47.76 29.26 1.39
N LEU A 162 -48.45 29.75 0.36
CA LEU A 162 -47.85 29.98 -0.95
C LEU A 162 -46.74 31.04 -0.89
N ASP A 163 -46.93 32.10 -0.11
CA ASP A 163 -45.93 33.14 0.08
C ASP A 163 -44.67 32.57 0.77
N LEU A 164 -44.81 31.66 1.74
CA LEU A 164 -43.70 30.91 2.34
C LEU A 164 -42.96 30.04 1.32
N LEU A 165 -43.69 29.25 0.52
CA LEU A 165 -43.09 28.40 -0.52
C LEU A 165 -42.31 29.23 -1.55
N LEU A 166 -42.85 30.38 -1.95
CA LEU A 166 -42.17 31.29 -2.88
C LEU A 166 -40.89 31.91 -2.28
N ALA A 167 -40.91 32.24 -0.99
CA ALA A 167 -39.74 32.74 -0.29
C ALA A 167 -38.63 31.67 -0.21
N GLU A 168 -38.97 30.43 0.15
CA GLU A 168 -38.04 29.30 0.20
C GLU A 168 -37.42 29.02 -1.18
N SER A 169 -38.24 29.02 -2.24
CA SER A 169 -37.77 28.86 -3.62
C SER A 169 -36.80 29.97 -4.04
N GLY A 170 -37.09 31.22 -3.67
CA GLY A 170 -36.22 32.36 -3.94
C GLY A 170 -34.83 32.21 -3.29
N ALA A 171 -34.81 31.83 -2.01
CA ALA A 171 -33.56 31.58 -1.27
C ALA A 171 -32.77 30.41 -1.86
N ALA A 172 -33.44 29.31 -2.19
CA ALA A 172 -32.81 28.16 -2.84
C ALA A 172 -32.26 28.50 -4.24
N GLY A 173 -32.97 29.32 -5.01
CA GLY A 173 -32.54 29.78 -6.32
C GLY A 173 -31.30 30.69 -6.28
N ALA A 174 -31.19 31.56 -5.27
CA ALA A 174 -30.00 32.39 -5.07
C ALA A 174 -28.77 31.54 -4.73
N LEU A 175 -28.93 30.57 -3.82
CA LEU A 175 -27.88 29.60 -3.48
C LEU A 175 -27.44 28.79 -4.71
N HIS A 176 -28.39 28.31 -5.51
CA HIS A 176 -28.10 27.53 -6.70
C HIS A 176 -27.25 28.33 -7.71
N ARG A 177 -27.60 29.59 -7.99
CA ARG A 177 -26.82 30.45 -8.92
C ARG A 177 -25.39 30.65 -8.44
N SER A 178 -25.19 30.88 -7.14
CA SER A 178 -23.86 30.99 -6.54
C SER A 178 -23.07 29.69 -6.72
N LEU A 179 -23.67 28.54 -6.40
CA LEU A 179 -23.03 27.23 -6.57
C LEU A 179 -22.70 26.94 -8.05
N GLN A 180 -23.59 27.26 -8.98
CA GLN A 180 -23.38 27.03 -10.40
C GLN A 180 -22.19 27.83 -10.95
N ALA A 181 -22.05 29.10 -10.56
CA ALA A 181 -20.93 29.95 -10.99
C ALA A 181 -19.58 29.50 -10.41
N ASP A 182 -19.57 28.99 -9.18
CA ASP A 182 -18.39 28.39 -8.56
C ASP A 182 -18.02 27.07 -9.24
N HIS A 183 -18.99 26.18 -9.46
CA HIS A 183 -18.74 24.85 -10.02
C HIS A 183 -18.36 24.87 -11.50
N ALA A 184 -18.97 25.73 -12.31
CA ALA A 184 -18.66 25.83 -13.74
C ALA A 184 -17.18 26.15 -13.99
N ARG A 185 -16.51 26.82 -13.05
CA ARG A 185 -15.08 27.13 -13.10
C ARG A 185 -14.21 26.02 -12.52
N SER A 186 -14.58 25.49 -11.36
CA SER A 186 -13.71 24.58 -10.59
C SER A 186 -13.86 23.11 -10.97
N LEU A 187 -15.05 22.67 -11.37
CA LEU A 187 -15.36 21.25 -11.55
C LEU A 187 -14.59 20.59 -12.72
N PRO A 188 -14.45 21.22 -13.91
CA PRO A 188 -13.66 20.65 -14.99
C PRO A 188 -12.18 20.48 -14.62
N ALA A 189 -11.61 21.46 -13.91
CA ALA A 189 -10.22 21.38 -13.45
C ALA A 189 -10.04 20.26 -12.42
N LEU A 190 -11.02 20.06 -11.54
CA LEU A 190 -10.99 19.00 -10.52
C LEU A 190 -11.17 17.61 -11.13
N THR A 191 -12.07 17.41 -12.09
CA THR A 191 -12.23 16.10 -12.74
C THR A 191 -11.00 15.73 -13.56
N GLN A 192 -10.37 16.73 -14.21
CA GLN A 192 -9.05 16.55 -14.83
C GLN A 192 -7.94 16.29 -13.82
N ALA A 193 -8.00 16.89 -12.62
CA ALA A 193 -7.05 16.58 -11.55
C ALA A 193 -7.22 15.14 -11.07
N LEU A 194 -8.44 14.70 -10.71
CA LEU A 194 -8.71 13.33 -10.27
C LEU A 194 -8.31 12.28 -11.31
N ALA A 195 -8.57 12.52 -12.60
CA ALA A 195 -8.15 11.61 -13.67
C ALA A 195 -6.62 11.59 -13.87
N ARG A 196 -5.92 12.71 -13.61
CA ARG A 196 -4.46 12.74 -13.59
C ARG A 196 -3.90 12.03 -12.36
N ASP A 197 -4.52 12.23 -11.20
CA ASP A 197 -4.15 11.60 -9.94
C ASP A 197 -4.31 10.08 -10.02
N ALA A 198 -5.40 9.59 -10.63
CA ALA A 198 -5.62 8.17 -10.85
C ALA A 198 -4.49 7.54 -11.71
N ARG A 199 -4.07 8.21 -12.78
CA ARG A 199 -2.93 7.75 -13.61
C ARG A 199 -1.61 7.87 -12.86
N GLY A 200 -1.39 8.99 -12.17
CA GLY A 200 -0.20 9.22 -11.37
C GLY A 200 -0.03 8.17 -10.28
N MET A 201 -1.13 7.69 -9.69
CA MET A 201 -1.13 6.60 -8.70
C MET A 201 -0.70 5.27 -9.33
N GLN A 202 -1.11 4.97 -10.57
CA GLN A 202 -0.62 3.79 -11.30
C GLN A 202 0.87 3.89 -11.60
N ASP A 203 1.32 5.04 -12.10
CA ASP A 203 2.72 5.29 -12.43
C ASP A 203 3.62 5.22 -11.19
N TYR A 204 3.16 5.82 -10.09
CA TYR A 204 3.83 5.81 -8.79
C TYR A 204 4.00 4.37 -8.28
N HIS A 205 2.94 3.57 -8.27
CA HIS A 205 3.03 2.17 -7.84
C HIS A 205 3.88 1.31 -8.77
N ALA A 206 3.79 1.50 -10.09
CA ALA A 206 4.64 0.80 -11.04
C ALA A 206 6.13 1.12 -10.80
N ALA A 207 6.45 2.37 -10.49
CA ALA A 207 7.81 2.79 -10.18
C ALA A 207 8.33 2.16 -8.87
N ILE A 208 7.51 2.09 -7.82
CA ILE A 208 7.89 1.46 -6.55
C ILE A 208 8.05 -0.05 -6.71
N ARG A 209 7.19 -0.71 -7.47
CA ARG A 209 7.36 -2.15 -7.78
C ARG A 209 8.66 -2.44 -8.51
N ARG A 210 9.02 -1.62 -9.50
CA ARG A 210 10.31 -1.76 -10.20
C ARG A 210 11.49 -1.61 -9.24
N LEU A 211 11.40 -0.65 -8.31
CA LEU A 211 12.43 -0.43 -7.30
C LEU A 211 12.55 -1.62 -6.33
N ALA A 212 11.43 -2.10 -5.81
CA ALA A 212 11.37 -3.26 -4.93
C ALA A 212 11.89 -4.54 -5.62
N ALA A 213 11.53 -4.77 -6.88
CA ALA A 213 12.04 -5.90 -7.66
C ALA A 213 13.57 -5.82 -7.84
N THR A 214 14.09 -4.63 -8.18
CA THR A 214 15.54 -4.41 -8.31
C THR A 214 16.27 -4.67 -7.00
N GLN A 215 15.70 -4.23 -5.87
CA GLN A 215 16.27 -4.52 -4.54
C GLN A 215 16.19 -6.00 -4.16
N ALA A 216 15.12 -6.72 -4.55
CA ALA A 216 15.00 -8.16 -4.32
C ALA A 216 16.03 -8.96 -5.10
N ASP A 217 16.29 -8.59 -6.35
CA ASP A 217 17.33 -9.24 -7.16
C ASP A 217 18.72 -9.01 -6.56
N LEU A 218 18.99 -7.79 -6.07
CA LEU A 218 20.25 -7.47 -5.40
C LEU A 218 20.40 -8.18 -4.05
N ALA A 219 19.33 -8.31 -3.28
CA ALA A 219 19.33 -9.09 -2.03
C ALA A 219 19.67 -10.56 -2.29
N ARG A 220 19.12 -11.14 -3.36
CA ARG A 220 19.45 -12.50 -3.80
C ARG A 220 20.91 -12.62 -4.24
N GLU A 221 21.41 -11.65 -5.00
CA GLU A 221 22.82 -11.60 -5.41
C GLU A 221 23.76 -11.58 -4.19
N ILE A 222 23.45 -10.77 -3.18
CA ILE A 222 24.20 -10.68 -1.92
C ILE A 222 24.15 -12.02 -1.16
N ALA A 223 22.97 -12.63 -1.01
CA ALA A 223 22.83 -13.92 -0.34
C ALA A 223 23.68 -15.01 -1.04
N ASP A 224 23.65 -15.08 -2.37
CA ASP A 224 24.47 -16.03 -3.13
C ASP A 224 25.98 -15.74 -2.98
N GLN A 225 26.38 -14.46 -2.90
CA GLN A 225 27.76 -14.06 -2.66
C GLN A 225 28.22 -14.44 -1.24
N VAL A 226 27.38 -14.25 -0.22
CA VAL A 226 27.63 -14.68 1.16
C VAL A 226 27.79 -16.20 1.22
N ALA A 227 26.87 -16.97 0.62
CA ALA A 227 26.94 -18.42 0.57
C ALA A 227 28.22 -18.93 -0.11
N ARG A 228 28.61 -18.33 -1.24
CA ARG A 228 29.88 -18.63 -1.93
C ARG A 228 31.11 -18.30 -1.06
N THR A 229 31.05 -17.22 -0.30
CA THR A 229 32.14 -16.83 0.61
C THR A 229 32.24 -17.80 1.79
N LEU A 230 31.12 -18.23 2.36
CA LEU A 230 31.08 -19.26 3.42
C LEU A 230 31.67 -20.60 2.93
N MET A 231 31.34 -21.02 1.70
CA MET A 231 31.96 -22.21 1.11
C MET A 231 33.47 -22.03 0.93
N ALA A 232 33.91 -20.87 0.44
CA ALA A 232 35.33 -20.58 0.30
C ALA A 232 36.06 -20.51 1.65
N LEU A 233 35.37 -20.13 2.73
CA LEU A 233 35.90 -20.05 4.10
C LEU A 233 36.32 -21.43 4.66
N GLN A 234 35.84 -22.53 4.08
CA GLN A 234 36.29 -23.89 4.40
C GLN A 234 37.80 -24.09 4.16
N ILE A 235 38.43 -23.25 3.33
CA ILE A 235 39.89 -23.24 3.15
C ILE A 235 40.62 -23.06 4.49
N GLY A 236 40.02 -22.34 5.45
CA GLY A 236 40.62 -22.12 6.76
C GLY A 236 40.75 -23.39 7.58
N ASP A 237 39.73 -24.25 7.57
CA ASP A 237 39.77 -25.53 8.29
C ASP A 237 40.76 -26.50 7.63
N MET A 238 40.77 -26.55 6.30
CA MET A 238 41.78 -27.30 5.55
C MET A 238 43.21 -26.80 5.86
N THR A 239 43.41 -25.48 5.87
CA THR A 239 44.72 -24.87 6.17
C THR A 239 45.14 -25.18 7.60
N ARG A 240 44.25 -25.03 8.58
CA ARG A 240 44.47 -25.36 10.00
C ARG A 240 44.95 -26.80 10.16
N GLN A 241 44.24 -27.75 9.56
CA GLN A 241 44.53 -29.18 9.68
C GLN A 241 45.88 -29.54 9.02
N ARG A 242 46.17 -28.99 7.85
CA ARG A 242 47.45 -29.25 7.16
C ARG A 242 48.64 -28.62 7.90
N ILE A 243 48.47 -27.44 8.50
CA ILE A 243 49.49 -26.84 9.37
C ILE A 243 49.77 -27.75 10.57
N GLU A 244 48.73 -28.31 11.19
CA GLU A 244 48.85 -29.24 12.33
C GLU A 244 49.64 -30.49 11.94
N HIS A 245 49.37 -31.09 10.77
CA HIS A 245 50.13 -32.25 10.29
C HIS A 245 51.59 -31.91 9.97
N VAL A 246 51.87 -30.77 9.34
CA VAL A 246 53.26 -30.33 9.06
C VAL A 246 54.00 -30.04 10.36
N ALA A 247 53.39 -29.34 11.32
CA ALA A 247 53.99 -29.07 12.64
C ALA A 247 54.24 -30.37 13.42
N SER A 248 53.29 -31.32 13.40
CA SER A 248 53.46 -32.65 14.00
C SER A 248 54.61 -33.41 13.34
N GLY A 249 54.73 -33.37 12.01
CA GLY A 249 55.84 -33.96 11.27
C GLY A 249 57.21 -33.35 11.64
N LEU A 250 57.27 -32.03 11.85
CA LEU A 250 58.48 -31.33 12.31
C LEU A 250 58.88 -31.72 13.74
N VAL A 251 57.91 -31.91 14.63
CA VAL A 251 58.16 -32.41 16.00
C VAL A 251 58.68 -33.85 15.95
N MET A 252 58.05 -34.74 15.16
CA MET A 252 58.52 -36.12 14.99
C MET A 252 59.92 -36.18 14.39
N LEU A 253 60.24 -35.28 13.45
CA LEU A 253 61.59 -35.14 12.91
C LEU A 253 62.59 -34.70 13.99
N ALA A 254 62.25 -33.71 14.81
CA ALA A 254 63.13 -33.24 15.88
C ALA A 254 63.41 -34.33 16.94
N GLU A 255 62.40 -35.13 17.29
CA GLU A 255 62.53 -36.28 18.20
C GLU A 255 63.42 -37.39 17.63
N THR A 256 63.31 -37.65 16.33
CA THR A 256 64.02 -38.75 15.65
C THR A 256 65.38 -38.32 15.09
N ALA A 257 65.64 -37.01 15.00
CA ALA A 257 66.87 -36.42 14.46
C ALA A 257 68.18 -37.02 15.04
N PRO A 258 68.30 -37.33 16.35
CA PRO A 258 69.51 -37.95 16.89
C PRO A 258 69.85 -39.32 16.28
N ALA A 259 68.87 -40.02 15.72
CA ALA A 259 69.01 -41.34 15.10
C ALA A 259 69.11 -41.30 13.57
N LEU A 260 69.05 -40.12 12.95
CA LEU A 260 69.02 -39.91 11.49
C LEU A 260 70.32 -39.30 10.99
N SER A 261 70.76 -39.70 9.79
CA SER A 261 71.87 -39.03 9.10
C SER A 261 71.47 -37.60 8.68
N ARG A 262 72.46 -36.74 8.39
CA ARG A 262 72.16 -35.38 7.88
C ARG A 262 71.38 -35.41 6.57
N ALA A 263 71.70 -36.35 5.68
CA ALA A 263 71.00 -36.53 4.41
C ALA A 263 69.54 -36.98 4.63
N ASP A 264 69.29 -37.88 5.60
CA ASP A 264 67.94 -38.29 5.97
C ASP A 264 67.13 -37.16 6.62
N GLN A 265 67.75 -36.36 7.48
CA GLN A 265 67.10 -35.19 8.07
C GLN A 265 66.78 -34.13 7.02
N ALA A 266 67.66 -33.92 6.04
CA ALA A 266 67.45 -33.02 4.92
C ALA A 266 66.34 -33.54 3.98
N LEU A 267 66.27 -34.85 3.74
CA LEU A 267 65.21 -35.49 2.94
C LEU A 267 63.83 -35.27 3.57
N VAL A 268 63.67 -35.58 4.86
CA VAL A 268 62.39 -35.40 5.57
C VAL A 268 62.02 -33.91 5.66
N SER A 269 63.01 -33.03 5.89
CA SER A 269 62.79 -31.57 5.88
C SER A 269 62.36 -31.06 4.50
N GLY A 270 62.97 -31.57 3.42
CA GLY A 270 62.62 -31.26 2.04
C GLY A 270 61.21 -31.68 1.66
N PHE A 271 60.79 -32.86 2.12
CA PHE A 271 59.43 -33.32 1.96
C PHE A 271 58.42 -32.42 2.71
N LEU A 272 58.69 -32.12 3.99
CA LEU A 272 57.82 -31.24 4.78
C LEU A 272 57.78 -29.81 4.22
N ALA A 273 58.89 -29.31 3.66
CA ALA A 273 58.92 -28.05 2.92
C ALA A 273 58.04 -28.10 1.67
N ARG A 274 58.03 -29.22 0.93
CA ARG A 274 57.15 -29.39 -0.23
C ARG A 274 55.67 -29.43 0.15
N GLN A 275 55.33 -30.11 1.25
CA GLN A 275 53.96 -30.12 1.81
C GLN A 275 53.52 -28.71 2.24
N LEU A 276 54.42 -27.96 2.90
CA LEU A 276 54.15 -26.59 3.34
C LEU A 276 54.04 -25.62 2.14
N ALA A 277 54.84 -25.81 1.09
CA ALA A 277 54.74 -25.02 -0.14
C ALA A 277 53.39 -25.22 -0.85
N ASP A 278 52.93 -26.47 -0.99
CA ASP A 278 51.62 -26.77 -1.58
C ASP A 278 50.46 -26.22 -0.74
N LEU A 279 50.56 -26.32 0.59
CA LEU A 279 49.63 -25.68 1.52
C LEU A 279 49.60 -24.16 1.33
N THR A 280 50.77 -23.53 1.20
CA THR A 280 50.88 -22.07 1.06
C THR A 280 50.26 -21.60 -0.26
N GLU A 281 50.46 -22.34 -1.35
CA GLU A 281 49.83 -22.05 -2.65
C GLU A 281 48.30 -22.20 -2.60
N GLU A 282 47.79 -23.28 -1.98
CA GLU A 282 46.36 -23.51 -1.78
C GLU A 282 45.72 -22.42 -0.89
N PHE A 283 46.42 -22.01 0.17
CA PHE A 283 46.00 -20.90 1.04
C PHE A 283 45.90 -19.59 0.26
N HIS A 284 46.94 -19.20 -0.49
CA HIS A 284 46.93 -17.98 -1.30
C HIS A 284 45.78 -17.97 -2.33
N HIS A 285 45.55 -19.10 -2.99
CA HIS A 285 44.45 -19.23 -3.95
C HIS A 285 43.07 -19.08 -3.28
N GLY A 286 42.84 -19.78 -2.17
CA GLY A 286 41.58 -19.74 -1.44
C GLY A 286 41.33 -18.39 -0.75
N SER A 287 42.32 -17.80 -0.10
CA SER A 287 42.24 -16.45 0.48
C SER A 287 42.00 -15.39 -0.59
N GLY A 288 42.62 -15.51 -1.76
CA GLY A 288 42.33 -14.65 -2.90
C GLY A 288 40.90 -14.79 -3.41
N ALA A 289 40.31 -16.00 -3.38
CA ALA A 289 38.91 -16.22 -3.73
C ALA A 289 37.96 -15.59 -2.71
N VAL A 290 38.24 -15.74 -1.40
CA VAL A 290 37.48 -15.08 -0.32
C VAL A 290 37.54 -13.55 -0.49
N ALA A 291 38.72 -12.97 -0.70
CA ALA A 291 38.88 -11.52 -0.88
C ALA A 291 38.10 -10.98 -2.10
N ARG A 292 38.12 -11.70 -3.23
CA ARG A 292 37.33 -11.31 -4.42
C ARG A 292 35.82 -11.35 -4.17
N ASN A 293 35.34 -12.39 -3.48
CA ASN A 293 33.92 -12.50 -3.15
C ASN A 293 33.48 -11.40 -2.19
N LEU A 294 34.29 -11.09 -1.17
CA LEU A 294 34.05 -9.99 -0.24
C LEU A 294 34.06 -8.61 -0.93
N ALA A 295 34.95 -8.38 -1.89
CA ALA A 295 34.96 -7.14 -2.68
C ALA A 295 33.71 -7.00 -3.56
N ALA A 296 33.27 -8.09 -4.19
CA ALA A 296 32.02 -8.11 -4.97
C ALA A 296 30.80 -7.84 -4.07
N LEU A 297 30.78 -8.43 -2.88
CA LEU A 297 29.77 -8.21 -1.85
C LEU A 297 29.71 -6.75 -1.42
N ALA A 298 30.86 -6.11 -1.16
CA ALA A 298 30.94 -4.68 -0.86
C ALA A 298 30.35 -3.80 -1.97
N ALA A 299 30.65 -4.12 -3.24
CA ALA A 299 30.08 -3.39 -4.37
C ALA A 299 28.56 -3.55 -4.47
N SER A 300 28.04 -4.76 -4.28
CA SER A 300 26.59 -5.03 -4.25
C SER A 300 25.89 -4.24 -3.14
N MET A 301 26.48 -4.14 -1.96
CA MET A 301 25.93 -3.37 -0.84
C MET A 301 25.87 -1.87 -1.13
N VAL A 302 26.91 -1.28 -1.72
CA VAL A 302 26.89 0.13 -2.11
C VAL A 302 25.75 0.42 -3.09
N ARG A 303 25.49 -0.50 -4.03
CA ARG A 303 24.34 -0.40 -4.94
C ARG A 303 23.01 -0.48 -4.17
N MET A 304 22.90 -1.37 -3.19
CA MET A 304 21.70 -1.55 -2.38
C MET A 304 21.36 -0.30 -1.57
N LEU A 305 22.36 0.32 -0.95
CA LEU A 305 22.24 1.57 -0.21
C LEU A 305 21.91 2.76 -1.11
N ALA A 306 22.47 2.81 -2.32
CA ALA A 306 22.14 3.86 -3.28
C ALA A 306 20.66 3.77 -3.72
N LEU A 307 20.18 2.56 -3.98
CA LEU A 307 18.77 2.29 -4.32
C LEU A 307 17.83 2.60 -3.15
N GLY A 308 18.18 2.21 -1.92
CA GLY A 308 17.39 2.52 -0.72
C GLY A 308 17.28 4.02 -0.46
N ARG A 309 18.39 4.76 -0.65
CA ARG A 309 18.37 6.23 -0.55
C ARG A 309 17.55 6.88 -1.67
N GLN A 310 17.56 6.36 -2.89
CA GLN A 310 16.67 6.83 -3.97
C GLN A 310 15.19 6.51 -3.70
N ALA A 311 14.89 5.46 -2.94
CA ALA A 311 13.54 5.13 -2.51
C ALA A 311 13.00 6.13 -1.48
N GLY A 312 13.85 6.54 -0.54
CA GLY A 312 13.49 7.46 0.55
C GLY A 312 13.67 8.96 0.24
N ALA A 313 14.60 9.32 -0.66
CA ALA A 313 14.84 10.70 -1.08
C ALA A 313 14.13 10.97 -2.41
N GLY A 314 12.82 11.19 -2.35
CA GLY A 314 12.00 11.44 -3.53
C GLY A 314 11.37 12.83 -3.51
N ASP A 315 12.12 13.87 -3.87
CA ASP A 315 11.66 15.28 -3.88
C ASP A 315 10.34 15.49 -4.68
N ASP A 316 10.16 14.78 -5.81
CA ASP A 316 8.91 14.80 -6.60
C ASP A 316 7.88 13.74 -6.18
N ARG A 317 8.32 12.64 -5.54
CA ARG A 317 7.46 11.51 -5.16
C ARG A 317 6.76 11.73 -3.82
N ASP A 318 7.40 12.48 -2.93
CA ASP A 318 6.83 12.88 -1.64
C ASP A 318 5.73 13.94 -1.79
N ASP A 319 5.73 14.77 -2.84
CA ASP A 319 4.66 15.78 -3.04
C ASP A 319 3.46 15.26 -3.85
N PHE A 320 3.60 14.17 -4.62
CA PHE A 320 2.48 13.63 -5.41
C PHE A 320 1.27 13.23 -4.55
N LEU A 321 1.48 12.45 -3.49
CA LEU A 321 0.40 11.98 -2.62
C LEU A 321 -0.26 13.11 -1.82
N PRO A 322 0.47 14.04 -1.19
CA PRO A 322 -0.10 15.25 -0.61
C PRO A 322 -0.86 16.11 -1.61
N ALA A 323 -0.36 16.25 -2.85
CA ALA A 323 -1.05 16.99 -3.91
C ALA A 323 -2.37 16.31 -4.30
N MET A 324 -2.37 14.99 -4.48
CA MET A 324 -3.58 14.19 -4.73
C MET A 324 -4.56 14.30 -3.56
N GLU A 325 -4.10 14.20 -2.31
CA GLU A 325 -4.94 14.37 -1.13
C GLU A 325 -5.62 15.75 -1.09
N ARG A 326 -4.88 16.83 -1.40
CA ARG A 326 -5.46 18.18 -1.53
C ARG A 326 -6.52 18.22 -2.63
N GLY A 327 -6.28 17.57 -3.76
CA GLY A 327 -7.22 17.47 -4.89
C GLY A 327 -8.50 16.72 -4.53
N VAL A 328 -8.38 15.56 -3.89
CA VAL A 328 -9.50 14.72 -3.43
C VAL A 328 -10.31 15.42 -2.34
N LEU A 329 -9.66 16.11 -1.39
CA LEU A 329 -10.35 16.91 -0.37
C LEU A 329 -11.12 18.08 -0.98
N ALA A 330 -10.55 18.77 -1.97
CA ALA A 330 -11.25 19.83 -2.69
C ALA A 330 -12.46 19.29 -3.45
N ALA A 331 -12.34 18.11 -4.08
CA ALA A 331 -13.47 17.44 -4.74
C ALA A 331 -14.55 17.04 -3.72
N HIS A 332 -14.17 16.44 -2.60
CA HIS A 332 -15.09 16.06 -1.52
C HIS A 332 -15.88 17.26 -1.00
N ALA A 333 -15.21 18.38 -0.72
CA ALA A 333 -15.87 19.60 -0.25
C ALA A 333 -16.93 20.13 -1.24
N ILE A 334 -16.70 20.01 -2.55
CA ILE A 334 -17.68 20.38 -3.58
C ILE A 334 -18.85 19.40 -3.59
N VAL A 335 -18.59 18.09 -3.51
CA VAL A 335 -19.64 17.07 -3.47
C VAL A 335 -20.55 17.29 -2.26
N THR A 336 -19.99 17.49 -1.06
CA THR A 336 -20.77 17.74 0.16
C THR A 336 -21.66 18.98 0.03
N ARG A 337 -21.17 20.05 -0.63
CA ARG A 337 -21.98 21.24 -0.91
C ARG A 337 -23.14 20.92 -1.86
N ILE A 338 -22.92 20.09 -2.88
CA ILE A 338 -23.95 19.67 -3.84
C ILE A 338 -24.98 18.76 -3.18
N GLU A 339 -24.56 17.77 -2.40
CA GLU A 339 -25.44 16.87 -1.64
C GLU A 339 -26.33 17.67 -0.69
N LYS A 340 -25.76 18.63 0.05
CA LYS A 340 -26.52 19.53 0.92
C LYS A 340 -27.53 20.39 0.15
N ALA A 341 -27.19 20.83 -1.06
CA ALA A 341 -28.13 21.53 -1.92
C ALA A 341 -29.25 20.61 -2.44
N GLY A 342 -28.94 19.33 -2.70
CA GLY A 342 -29.92 18.30 -3.06
C GLY A 342 -30.91 18.02 -1.94
N LEU A 343 -30.42 17.83 -0.71
CA LEU A 343 -31.27 17.63 0.47
C LEU A 343 -32.23 18.81 0.69
N ARG A 344 -31.77 20.04 0.49
CA ARG A 344 -32.63 21.24 0.58
C ARG A 344 -33.71 21.27 -0.50
N ALA A 345 -33.39 20.83 -1.72
CA ALA A 345 -34.36 20.75 -2.80
C ALA A 345 -35.40 19.64 -2.59
N ALA A 346 -34.99 18.50 -2.00
CA ALA A 346 -35.91 17.45 -1.59
C ALA A 346 -36.86 17.94 -0.48
N ALA A 347 -36.34 18.60 0.55
CA ALA A 347 -37.16 19.21 1.60
C ALA A 347 -38.16 20.24 1.04
N PHE A 348 -37.73 21.05 0.05
CA PHE A 348 -38.62 21.98 -0.65
C PHE A 348 -39.74 21.26 -1.42
N ALA A 349 -39.43 20.15 -2.09
CA ALA A 349 -40.42 19.36 -2.82
C ALA A 349 -41.43 18.69 -1.86
N ASP A 350 -40.96 18.19 -0.72
CA ASP A 350 -41.80 17.62 0.33
C ASP A 350 -42.75 18.66 0.94
N HIS A 351 -42.25 19.86 1.26
CA HIS A 351 -43.08 20.99 1.68
C HIS A 351 -44.08 21.40 0.59
N ALA A 352 -43.66 21.43 -0.68
CA ALA A 352 -44.56 21.75 -1.79
C ALA A 352 -45.68 20.72 -1.93
N ALA A 353 -45.39 19.43 -1.78
CA ALA A 353 -46.38 18.36 -1.81
C ALA A 353 -47.37 18.47 -0.64
N ALA A 354 -46.86 18.71 0.58
CA ALA A 354 -47.70 18.93 1.77
C ALA A 354 -48.65 20.12 1.59
N ILE A 355 -48.14 21.27 1.12
CA ILE A 355 -48.96 22.45 0.83
C ILE A 355 -49.99 22.15 -0.26
N THR A 356 -49.62 21.38 -1.28
CA THR A 356 -50.52 21.01 -2.38
C THR A 356 -51.68 20.15 -1.88
N HIS A 357 -51.41 19.19 -0.99
CA HIS A 357 -52.44 18.34 -0.38
C HIS A 357 -53.39 19.14 0.52
N GLU A 358 -52.82 19.95 1.42
CA GLU A 358 -53.60 20.84 2.30
C GLU A 358 -54.46 21.82 1.50
N LEU A 359 -53.95 22.33 0.38
CA LEU A 359 -54.70 23.25 -0.48
C LEU A 359 -55.83 22.52 -1.22
N GLY A 360 -55.61 21.27 -1.64
CA GLY A 360 -56.64 20.42 -2.22
C GLY A 360 -57.83 20.21 -1.29
N ASP A 361 -57.57 19.83 -0.03
CA ASP A 361 -58.61 19.63 0.99
C ASP A 361 -59.46 20.87 1.20
N ALA A 362 -58.78 22.01 1.25
CA ALA A 362 -59.39 23.25 1.65
C ALA A 362 -60.14 23.93 0.48
N VAL A 363 -59.72 23.71 -0.77
CA VAL A 363 -60.54 23.95 -1.97
C VAL A 363 -61.76 23.03 -1.99
N GLY A 364 -61.60 21.75 -1.62
CA GLY A 364 -62.70 20.82 -1.41
C GLY A 364 -63.76 21.37 -0.45
N ALA A 365 -63.35 21.96 0.67
CA ALA A 365 -64.28 22.63 1.57
C ALA A 365 -64.97 23.87 0.97
N ILE A 366 -64.28 24.66 0.14
CA ILE A 366 -64.88 25.79 -0.57
C ILE A 366 -65.93 25.31 -1.60
N THR A 367 -65.69 24.20 -2.28
CA THR A 367 -66.69 23.61 -3.19
C THR A 367 -67.94 23.15 -2.44
N LYS A 368 -67.80 22.71 -1.18
CA LYS A 368 -68.93 22.40 -0.29
C LYS A 368 -69.70 23.66 0.11
N ILE A 369 -69.01 24.72 0.52
CA ILE A 369 -69.60 26.04 0.78
C ILE A 369 -70.38 26.54 -0.45
N ARG A 370 -69.82 26.37 -1.65
CA ARG A 370 -70.49 26.71 -2.91
C ARG A 370 -71.78 25.93 -3.11
N ALA A 371 -71.79 24.62 -2.85
CA ALA A 371 -72.99 23.80 -2.94
C ALA A 371 -74.07 24.30 -1.98
N ASP A 372 -73.69 24.63 -0.74
CA ASP A 372 -74.60 25.17 0.27
C ASP A 372 -75.21 26.52 -0.15
N ILE A 373 -74.38 27.44 -0.66
CA ILE A 373 -74.84 28.73 -1.20
C ILE A 373 -75.83 28.53 -2.36
N GLN A 374 -75.56 27.56 -3.24
CA GLN A 374 -76.43 27.28 -4.38
C GLN A 374 -77.77 26.69 -3.95
N PHE A 375 -77.79 25.74 -3.02
CA PHE A 375 -79.03 25.23 -2.41
C PHE A 375 -79.81 26.34 -1.70
N MET A 376 -79.11 27.18 -0.95
CA MET A 376 -79.69 28.34 -0.28
C MET A 376 -80.32 29.33 -1.28
N ALA A 377 -79.63 29.67 -2.37
CA ALA A 377 -80.14 30.57 -3.40
C ALA A 377 -81.37 30.00 -4.15
N ILE A 378 -81.41 28.69 -4.41
CA ILE A 378 -82.56 28.02 -5.01
C ILE A 378 -83.77 28.08 -4.07
N ASN A 379 -83.59 27.66 -2.82
CA ASN A 379 -84.64 27.67 -1.80
C ASN A 379 -85.19 29.07 -1.55
N THR A 380 -84.31 30.07 -1.47
CA THR A 380 -84.70 31.47 -1.30
C THR A 380 -85.48 31.98 -2.53
N SER A 381 -85.05 31.68 -3.75
CA SER A 381 -85.78 32.09 -4.96
C SER A 381 -87.19 31.48 -5.04
N LEU A 382 -87.34 30.22 -4.61
CA LEU A 382 -88.61 29.50 -4.61
C LEU A 382 -89.57 30.09 -3.57
N ARG A 383 -89.05 30.45 -2.39
CA ARG A 383 -89.81 31.09 -1.31
C ARG A 383 -90.23 32.52 -1.67
N CYS A 384 -89.38 33.27 -2.38
CA CYS A 384 -89.66 34.64 -2.82
C CYS A 384 -90.72 34.72 -3.93
N ARG A 385 -90.83 33.71 -4.81
CA ARG A 385 -91.92 33.64 -5.80
C ARG A 385 -93.32 33.62 -5.17
N ARG A 386 -93.46 33.23 -3.90
CA ARG A 386 -94.73 33.24 -3.15
C ARG A 386 -95.07 34.59 -2.49
N LEU A 387 -94.14 35.54 -2.45
CA LEU A 387 -94.26 36.81 -1.70
C LEU A 387 -94.64 38.04 -2.58
N GLY A 388 -94.87 37.86 -3.87
CA GLY A 388 -95.29 38.95 -4.77
C GLY A 388 -94.23 40.05 -4.93
N ASP A 389 -94.65 41.33 -4.95
CA ASP A 389 -93.76 42.47 -5.20
C ASP A 389 -92.66 42.67 -4.15
N ALA A 390 -92.88 42.26 -2.90
CA ALA A 390 -91.88 42.31 -1.83
C ALA A 390 -90.69 41.36 -2.07
N GLY A 391 -90.86 40.30 -2.88
CA GLY A 391 -89.83 39.30 -3.17
C GLY A 391 -88.94 39.62 -4.38
N ARG A 392 -89.26 40.66 -5.16
CA ARG A 392 -88.64 40.93 -6.47
C ARG A 392 -87.14 41.29 -6.35
N ALA A 393 -86.77 42.09 -5.35
CA ALA A 393 -85.38 42.45 -5.04
C ALA A 393 -84.55 41.21 -4.64
N VAL A 394 -85.15 40.27 -3.92
CA VAL A 394 -84.45 39.07 -3.44
C VAL A 394 -84.24 38.04 -4.55
N VAL A 395 -85.15 37.96 -5.54
CA VAL A 395 -84.97 37.09 -6.72
C VAL A 395 -83.77 37.52 -7.57
N VAL A 396 -83.56 38.84 -7.72
CA VAL A 396 -82.36 39.37 -8.40
C VAL A 396 -81.10 38.94 -7.64
N VAL A 397 -81.09 39.07 -6.31
CA VAL A 397 -79.93 38.65 -5.52
C VAL A 397 -79.72 37.13 -5.54
N ALA A 398 -80.78 36.32 -5.52
CA ALA A 398 -80.67 34.87 -5.66
C ALA A 398 -80.08 34.47 -7.03
N THR A 399 -80.28 35.28 -8.06
CA THR A 399 -79.66 35.10 -9.38
C THR A 399 -78.18 35.48 -9.34
N GLU A 400 -77.83 36.60 -8.71
CA GLU A 400 -76.45 37.01 -8.47
C GLU A 400 -75.66 35.97 -7.64
N LEU A 401 -76.29 35.36 -6.63
CA LEU A 401 -75.69 34.27 -5.84
C LEU A 401 -75.38 33.02 -6.67
N ARG A 402 -76.20 32.71 -7.69
CA ARG A 402 -75.92 31.59 -8.61
C ARG A 402 -74.79 31.92 -9.57
N ASN A 403 -74.78 33.14 -10.10
CA ASN A 403 -73.70 33.60 -10.96
C ASN A 403 -72.36 33.56 -10.20
N PHE A 404 -72.37 33.95 -8.93
CA PHE A 404 -71.24 33.78 -8.02
C PHE A 404 -70.83 32.31 -7.85
N ALA A 405 -71.78 31.41 -7.55
CA ALA A 405 -71.49 29.99 -7.33
C ALA A 405 -70.85 29.34 -8.57
N ALA A 406 -71.25 29.76 -9.77
CA ALA A 406 -70.63 29.34 -11.03
C ALA A 406 -69.21 29.92 -11.21
N GLY A 407 -69.01 31.19 -10.88
CA GLY A 407 -67.68 31.82 -10.91
C GLY A 407 -66.69 31.17 -9.94
N LEU A 408 -67.16 30.86 -8.72
CA LEU A 408 -66.37 30.18 -7.69
C LEU A 408 -65.98 28.76 -8.11
N GLU A 409 -66.88 28.02 -8.77
CA GLU A 409 -66.58 26.69 -9.31
C GLU A 409 -65.52 26.72 -10.41
N SER A 410 -65.61 27.69 -11.33
CA SER A 410 -64.61 27.87 -12.38
C SER A 410 -63.21 28.15 -11.82
N VAL A 411 -63.10 29.06 -10.84
CA VAL A 411 -61.83 29.37 -10.17
C VAL A 411 -61.32 28.17 -9.37
N ALA A 412 -62.18 27.47 -8.63
CA ALA A 412 -61.81 26.27 -7.88
C ALA A 412 -61.30 25.14 -8.78
N GLY A 413 -61.95 24.91 -9.94
CA GLY A 413 -61.49 23.92 -10.92
C GLY A 413 -60.10 24.24 -11.49
N ARG A 414 -59.83 25.52 -11.78
CA ARG A 414 -58.49 25.98 -12.20
C ARG A 414 -57.44 25.76 -11.11
N ILE A 415 -57.78 26.04 -9.85
CA ILE A 415 -56.89 25.80 -8.71
C ILE A 415 -56.57 24.30 -8.57
N LEU A 416 -57.57 23.42 -8.63
CA LEU A 416 -57.36 21.97 -8.56
C LEU A 416 -56.47 21.45 -9.70
N SER A 417 -56.66 21.97 -10.91
CA SER A 417 -55.81 21.60 -12.06
C SER A 417 -54.35 22.03 -11.88
N GLU A 418 -54.10 23.25 -11.38
CA GLU A 418 -52.74 23.71 -11.10
C GLU A 418 -52.10 22.94 -9.93
N LEU A 419 -52.90 22.58 -8.92
CA LEU A 419 -52.44 21.74 -7.80
C LEU A 419 -52.00 20.36 -8.25
N ALA A 420 -52.76 19.68 -9.11
CA ALA A 420 -52.32 18.41 -9.69
C ALA A 420 -51.01 18.56 -10.49
N GLY A 421 -50.84 19.68 -11.19
CA GLY A 421 -49.58 20.01 -11.87
C GLY A 421 -48.40 20.21 -10.91
N LEU A 422 -48.62 20.86 -9.76
CA LEU A 422 -47.59 21.01 -8.74
C LEU A 422 -47.22 19.67 -8.07
N ASP A 423 -48.21 18.82 -7.81
CA ASP A 423 -48.00 17.51 -7.20
C ASP A 423 -47.10 16.62 -8.08
N THR A 424 -47.39 16.56 -9.38
CA THR A 424 -46.55 15.81 -10.34
C THR A 424 -45.11 16.34 -10.43
N LEU A 425 -44.93 17.67 -10.37
CA LEU A 425 -43.60 18.30 -10.35
C LEU A 425 -42.85 18.03 -9.05
N ALA A 426 -43.55 18.06 -7.91
CA ALA A 426 -42.98 17.74 -6.60
C ALA A 426 -42.54 16.28 -6.53
N ALA A 427 -43.39 15.34 -6.99
CA ALA A 427 -43.07 13.92 -7.09
C ALA A 427 -41.83 13.68 -7.98
N ALA A 428 -41.75 14.34 -9.14
CA ALA A 428 -40.59 14.22 -10.02
C ALA A 428 -39.29 14.74 -9.39
N LEU A 429 -39.35 15.77 -8.53
CA LEU A 429 -38.19 16.27 -7.78
C LEU A 429 -37.73 15.29 -6.68
N MET A 430 -38.68 14.59 -6.05
CA MET A 430 -38.40 13.58 -5.02
C MET A 430 -37.76 12.33 -5.64
N ASP A 431 -38.23 11.88 -6.81
CA ASP A 431 -37.69 10.68 -7.49
C ASP A 431 -36.24 10.86 -8.00
N ASP A 432 -35.87 12.08 -8.40
CA ASP A 432 -34.49 12.44 -8.74
C ASP A 432 -33.55 12.42 -7.51
N SER A 433 -34.12 12.53 -6.31
CA SER A 433 -33.37 12.50 -5.05
C SER A 433 -33.14 11.06 -4.55
N THR A 434 -34.09 10.16 -4.78
CA THR A 434 -34.02 8.74 -4.38
C THR A 434 -33.20 7.89 -5.34
N THR A 435 -33.31 8.12 -6.65
CA THR A 435 -32.52 7.39 -7.66
C THR A 435 -31.01 7.64 -7.57
N GLY A 436 -30.59 8.75 -6.95
CA GLY A 436 -29.18 9.03 -6.63
C GLY A 436 -28.64 8.35 -5.36
N THR A 437 -29.48 7.66 -4.58
CA THR A 437 -29.13 7.12 -3.24
C THR A 437 -28.99 5.59 -3.17
N ALA A 438 -29.28 4.86 -4.25
CA ALA A 438 -29.15 3.40 -4.27
C ALA A 438 -27.68 2.90 -4.28
N GLY A 439 -26.69 3.80 -4.28
CA GLY A 439 -25.27 3.50 -4.16
C GLY A 439 -24.56 4.46 -3.20
N ALA A 440 -23.31 4.12 -2.82
CA ALA A 440 -22.47 5.00 -2.01
C ALA A 440 -22.37 6.39 -2.66
N SER A 441 -22.61 7.43 -1.85
CA SER A 441 -22.55 8.81 -2.32
C SER A 441 -21.14 9.12 -2.86
N PRO A 442 -21.00 10.00 -3.87
CA PRO A 442 -19.68 10.35 -4.38
C PRO A 442 -18.75 10.91 -3.28
N GLY A 443 -19.34 11.51 -2.22
CA GLY A 443 -18.60 12.02 -1.08
C GLY A 443 -17.96 10.91 -0.24
N SER A 444 -18.74 9.87 0.10
CA SER A 444 -18.23 8.72 0.86
C SER A 444 -17.28 7.84 0.04
N ALA A 445 -17.47 7.78 -1.29
CA ALA A 445 -16.52 7.12 -2.18
C ALA A 445 -15.14 7.81 -2.18
N LEU A 446 -15.09 9.15 -2.25
CA LEU A 446 -13.84 9.91 -2.16
C LEU A 446 -13.17 9.76 -0.79
N GLU A 447 -13.95 9.72 0.29
CA GLU A 447 -13.43 9.53 1.65
C GLU A 447 -12.82 8.13 1.81
N ALA A 448 -13.52 7.08 1.36
CA ALA A 448 -12.99 5.72 1.36
C ALA A 448 -11.72 5.56 0.51
N VAL A 449 -11.67 6.22 -0.65
CA VAL A 449 -10.46 6.29 -1.48
C VAL A 449 -9.32 6.95 -0.72
N LEU A 450 -9.57 8.10 -0.09
CA LEU A 450 -8.55 8.84 0.64
C LEU A 450 -7.98 8.05 1.82
N ASP A 451 -8.83 7.36 2.58
CA ASP A 451 -8.42 6.53 3.69
C ASP A 451 -7.58 5.33 3.25
N ARG A 452 -7.96 4.67 2.15
CA ARG A 452 -7.18 3.58 1.56
C ARG A 452 -5.81 4.06 1.08
N VAL A 453 -5.75 5.19 0.37
CA VAL A 453 -4.50 5.82 -0.08
C VAL A 453 -3.60 6.13 1.11
N ARG A 454 -4.11 6.80 2.14
CA ARG A 454 -3.35 7.18 3.34
C ARG A 454 -2.86 5.96 4.12
N ALA A 455 -3.68 4.92 4.22
CA ALA A 455 -3.29 3.67 4.88
C ALA A 455 -2.17 2.96 4.10
N SER A 456 -2.32 2.83 2.77
CA SER A 456 -1.33 2.22 1.90
C SER A 456 -0.01 3.00 1.91
N HIS A 457 -0.07 4.33 1.80
CA HIS A 457 1.10 5.19 1.81
C HIS A 457 1.87 5.12 3.13
N ARG A 458 1.20 5.22 4.28
CA ARG A 458 1.85 5.11 5.60
C ARG A 458 2.52 3.76 5.78
N ARG A 459 1.85 2.68 5.39
CA ARG A 459 2.42 1.32 5.45
C ARG A 459 3.67 1.23 4.57
N MET A 460 3.57 1.70 3.33
CA MET A 460 4.69 1.64 2.39
C MET A 460 5.88 2.51 2.81
N GLN A 461 5.66 3.72 3.33
CA GLN A 461 6.73 4.56 3.88
C GLN A 461 7.42 3.88 5.06
N HIS A 462 6.64 3.30 5.97
CA HIS A 462 7.16 2.55 7.10
C HIS A 462 8.03 1.37 6.63
N ASP A 463 7.54 0.58 5.68
CA ASP A 463 8.24 -0.62 5.20
C ASP A 463 9.50 -0.26 4.38
N LEU A 464 9.46 0.81 3.58
CA LEU A 464 10.63 1.33 2.86
C LEU A 464 11.69 1.90 3.80
N GLN A 465 11.28 2.58 4.88
CA GLN A 465 12.21 3.07 5.92
C GLN A 465 12.85 1.92 6.68
N ALA A 466 12.06 0.91 7.08
CA ALA A 466 12.57 -0.30 7.72
C ALA A 466 13.56 -1.03 6.80
N LEU A 467 13.26 -1.12 5.50
CA LEU A 467 14.14 -1.72 4.52
C LEU A 467 15.46 -0.94 4.35
N ALA A 468 15.40 0.39 4.32
CA ALA A 468 16.58 1.23 4.22
C ALA A 468 17.47 1.09 5.47
N ALA A 469 16.89 1.12 6.67
CA ALA A 469 17.61 0.92 7.92
C ALA A 469 18.27 -0.45 7.98
N GLN A 470 17.54 -1.53 7.66
CA GLN A 470 18.09 -2.88 7.62
C GLN A 470 19.23 -3.02 6.60
N GLY A 471 19.14 -2.34 5.46
CA GLY A 471 20.21 -2.30 4.46
C GLY A 471 21.46 -1.57 4.94
N GLU A 472 21.30 -0.47 5.70
CA GLU A 472 22.41 0.27 6.33
C GLU A 472 23.12 -0.57 7.40
N ASP A 473 22.36 -1.22 8.27
CA ASP A 473 22.89 -2.12 9.30
C ASP A 473 23.67 -3.28 8.67
N LEU A 474 23.08 -3.94 7.67
CA LEU A 474 23.74 -5.01 6.92
C LEU A 474 25.06 -4.54 6.30
N ALA A 475 25.06 -3.37 5.65
CA ALA A 475 26.25 -2.83 5.00
C ALA A 475 27.36 -2.47 6.00
N SER A 476 26.98 -1.95 7.17
CA SER A 476 27.91 -1.65 8.25
C SER A 476 28.55 -2.94 8.80
N ASP A 477 27.74 -3.94 9.16
CA ASP A 477 28.22 -5.19 9.75
C ASP A 477 29.16 -5.95 8.81
N LEU A 478 28.80 -6.05 7.54
CA LEU A 478 29.65 -6.66 6.52
C LEU A 478 30.90 -5.83 6.24
N GLY A 479 30.82 -4.50 6.20
CA GLY A 479 31.99 -3.63 6.04
C GLY A 479 33.02 -3.85 7.15
N HIS A 480 32.56 -3.96 8.40
CA HIS A 480 33.40 -4.28 9.55
C HIS A 480 33.98 -5.70 9.47
N GLY A 481 33.19 -6.68 9.02
CA GLY A 481 33.64 -8.05 8.79
C GLY A 481 34.74 -8.16 7.73
N ILE A 482 34.54 -7.53 6.58
CA ILE A 482 35.49 -7.53 5.46
C ILE A 482 36.84 -6.96 5.89
N ALA A 483 36.85 -5.82 6.61
CA ALA A 483 38.09 -5.21 7.10
C ALA A 483 38.85 -6.11 8.09
N ARG A 484 38.15 -6.96 8.84
CA ARG A 484 38.75 -7.90 9.80
C ARG A 484 39.25 -9.21 9.17
N LEU A 485 38.78 -9.53 7.96
CA LEU A 485 39.08 -10.75 7.20
C LEU A 485 40.19 -10.58 6.15
N ASP A 486 41.02 -9.52 6.22
CA ASP A 486 42.20 -9.41 5.35
C ASP A 486 43.30 -10.41 5.77
N PHE A 487 43.16 -11.66 5.31
CA PHE A 487 44.02 -12.80 5.63
C PHE A 487 45.40 -12.76 4.94
N THR A 488 45.51 -11.98 3.87
CA THR A 488 46.53 -12.18 2.83
C THR A 488 47.92 -11.73 3.28
N LYS A 489 47.99 -10.68 4.11
CA LYS A 489 49.26 -10.01 4.42
C LYS A 489 50.02 -10.69 5.55
N ASP A 490 49.40 -10.90 6.70
CA ASP A 490 50.14 -11.38 7.88
C ASP A 490 50.44 -12.89 7.86
N LEU A 491 49.50 -13.68 7.35
CA LEU A 491 49.54 -15.13 7.45
C LEU A 491 50.25 -15.77 6.26
N GLY A 492 49.99 -15.26 5.05
CA GLY A 492 50.72 -15.66 3.84
C GLY A 492 52.22 -15.48 4.03
N ASP A 493 52.64 -14.30 4.51
CA ASP A 493 54.05 -14.00 4.81
C ASP A 493 54.68 -14.97 5.82
N THR A 494 53.90 -15.42 6.82
CA THR A 494 54.35 -16.38 7.84
C THR A 494 54.55 -17.78 7.25
N LEU A 495 53.63 -18.25 6.39
CA LEU A 495 53.73 -19.53 5.70
C LEU A 495 54.85 -19.52 4.65
N ASP A 496 55.00 -18.43 3.90
CA ASP A 496 56.09 -18.22 2.94
C ASP A 496 57.46 -18.18 3.65
N ALA A 497 57.55 -17.51 4.81
CA ALA A 497 58.76 -17.53 5.64
C ALA A 497 59.07 -18.94 6.17
N ALA A 498 58.08 -19.66 6.69
CA ALA A 498 58.26 -21.02 7.20
C ALA A 498 58.66 -22.00 6.08
N THR A 499 58.12 -21.85 4.87
CA THR A 499 58.50 -22.64 3.69
C THR A 499 59.95 -22.40 3.30
N ARG A 500 60.39 -21.13 3.25
CA ARG A 500 61.80 -20.76 2.98
C ARG A 500 62.74 -21.25 4.07
N ASP A 501 62.33 -21.15 5.33
CA ASP A 501 63.12 -21.59 6.48
C ASP A 501 63.24 -23.12 6.56
N LEU A 502 62.31 -23.87 5.96
CA LEU A 502 62.30 -25.33 5.96
C LEU A 502 62.94 -25.96 4.71
N ALA A 503 63.09 -25.19 3.63
CA ALA A 503 63.72 -25.66 2.40
C ALA A 503 65.14 -26.19 2.68
N PRO A 504 65.46 -27.42 2.24
CA PRO A 504 66.77 -28.00 2.46
C PRO A 504 67.81 -27.18 1.69
N GLY A 505 68.99 -27.00 2.28
CA GLY A 505 70.16 -26.56 1.51
C GLY A 505 70.53 -27.59 0.44
N ASN A 506 71.59 -27.33 -0.34
CA ASN A 506 72.12 -28.20 -1.40
C ASN A 506 72.65 -29.60 -0.93
N ASP A 507 72.20 -30.10 0.23
CA ASP A 507 72.74 -31.26 0.95
C ASP A 507 72.11 -32.61 0.57
N ILE A 508 71.20 -32.65 -0.41
CA ILE A 508 70.58 -33.90 -0.89
C ILE A 508 71.20 -34.30 -2.24
N ALA A 509 71.95 -35.41 -2.25
CA ALA A 509 72.40 -36.03 -3.50
C ALA A 509 71.23 -36.75 -4.19
N ALA A 510 71.16 -36.69 -5.52
CA ALA A 510 70.08 -37.24 -6.36
C ALA A 510 69.90 -38.78 -6.31
N THR A 511 70.55 -39.49 -5.38
CA THR A 511 70.56 -40.96 -5.29
C THR A 511 70.63 -41.44 -3.83
N HIS A 512 70.11 -40.65 -2.89
CA HIS A 512 70.13 -40.99 -1.45
C HIS A 512 69.10 -42.09 -1.14
N VAL A 513 69.56 -43.19 -0.50
CA VAL A 513 68.68 -44.27 -0.04
C VAL A 513 68.33 -44.04 1.43
N ALA A 514 67.03 -43.97 1.73
CA ALA A 514 66.54 -43.73 3.08
C ALA A 514 66.89 -44.90 4.03
N ALA A 515 67.43 -44.59 5.21
CA ALA A 515 67.69 -45.59 6.24
C ALA A 515 66.39 -46.10 6.90
N ALA A 516 66.43 -47.27 7.54
CA ALA A 516 65.25 -47.86 8.21
C ALA A 516 64.57 -46.94 9.25
N PRO A 517 65.30 -46.15 10.08
CA PRO A 517 64.68 -45.16 10.96
C PRO A 517 63.94 -44.04 10.20
N THR A 518 64.44 -43.64 9.04
CA THR A 518 63.81 -42.66 8.14
C THR A 518 62.51 -43.21 7.57
N VAL A 519 62.50 -44.46 7.11
CA VAL A 519 61.29 -45.13 6.59
C VAL A 519 60.21 -45.26 7.68
N ALA A 520 60.60 -45.61 8.91
CA ALA A 520 59.67 -45.68 10.04
C ALA A 520 59.09 -44.31 10.41
N LEU A 521 59.89 -43.24 10.35
CA LEU A 521 59.44 -41.86 10.56
C LEU A 521 58.45 -41.43 9.47
N LEU A 522 58.74 -41.69 8.20
CA LEU A 522 57.85 -41.37 7.08
C LEU A 522 56.52 -42.13 7.18
N ALA A 523 56.53 -43.39 7.60
CA ALA A 523 55.31 -44.15 7.84
C ALA A 523 54.46 -43.55 8.98
N ARG A 524 55.08 -43.06 10.05
CA ARG A 524 54.39 -42.36 11.15
C ARG A 524 53.79 -41.03 10.68
N ILE A 525 54.52 -40.25 9.90
CA ILE A 525 54.03 -38.99 9.31
C ILE A 525 52.86 -39.28 8.34
N ARG A 526 52.95 -40.32 7.52
CA ARG A 526 51.86 -40.71 6.62
C ARG A 526 50.58 -41.12 7.37
N ALA A 527 50.72 -41.79 8.51
CA ALA A 527 49.60 -42.24 9.33
C ALA A 527 48.85 -41.07 10.01
N SER A 528 49.47 -39.91 10.20
CA SER A 528 48.79 -38.73 10.75
C SER A 528 47.93 -37.99 9.72
N TYR A 529 48.07 -38.26 8.42
CA TYR A 529 47.31 -37.57 7.38
C TYR A 529 45.86 -38.01 7.28
N THR A 530 44.96 -37.04 7.40
CA THR A 530 43.54 -37.22 7.14
C THR A 530 43.18 -36.92 5.68
N MET A 531 43.93 -36.05 4.99
CA MET A 531 43.55 -35.55 3.66
C MET A 531 44.14 -36.38 2.51
N ALA A 532 43.36 -36.54 1.43
CA ALA A 532 43.81 -37.28 0.23
C ALA A 532 44.95 -36.57 -0.50
N ARG A 533 44.98 -35.23 -0.50
CA ARG A 533 46.03 -34.42 -1.15
C ARG A 533 47.39 -34.60 -0.48
N GLU A 534 47.42 -34.64 0.85
CA GLU A 534 48.65 -34.91 1.62
C GLU A 534 49.22 -36.29 1.31
N ARG A 535 48.36 -37.32 1.27
CA ARG A 535 48.75 -38.70 0.92
C ARG A 535 49.31 -38.80 -0.49
N ARG A 536 48.69 -38.13 -1.48
CA ARG A 536 49.19 -38.10 -2.86
C ARG A 536 50.56 -37.42 -2.95
N LEU A 537 50.71 -36.24 -2.35
CA LEU A 537 52.01 -35.55 -2.32
C LEU A 537 53.10 -36.38 -1.62
N HIS A 538 52.74 -37.10 -0.57
CA HIS A 538 53.64 -38.04 0.09
C HIS A 538 54.02 -39.21 -0.84
N ASP A 539 53.07 -39.79 -1.56
CA ASP A 539 53.36 -40.89 -2.49
C ASP A 539 54.19 -40.41 -3.69
N ASP A 540 53.83 -39.27 -4.29
CA ASP A 540 54.51 -38.70 -5.46
C ASP A 540 55.95 -38.28 -5.15
N PHE A 541 56.21 -37.73 -3.96
CA PHE A 541 57.56 -37.31 -3.56
C PHE A 541 58.52 -38.50 -3.38
N PHE A 542 58.03 -39.64 -2.92
CA PHE A 542 58.85 -40.85 -2.69
C PHE A 542 58.74 -41.89 -3.83
N ALA A 543 57.85 -41.69 -4.81
CA ALA A 543 57.76 -42.51 -6.01
C ALA A 543 58.85 -42.18 -7.06
N GLY A 544 59.49 -41.01 -6.97
CA GLY A 544 60.66 -40.64 -7.78
C GLY A 544 61.97 -40.81 -7.02
N ASP A 545 62.96 -41.47 -7.63
CA ASP A 545 64.40 -41.58 -7.30
C ASP A 545 64.87 -41.89 -5.85
N PHE A 546 63.98 -42.05 -4.86
CA PHE A 546 64.32 -42.35 -3.46
C PHE A 546 64.02 -43.78 -3.00
N THR A 547 63.68 -44.69 -3.93
CA THR A 547 63.37 -46.08 -3.62
C THR A 547 64.62 -46.94 -3.50
N GLY A 548 65.11 -47.12 -2.27
CA GLY A 548 65.67 -48.39 -1.83
C GLY A 548 64.52 -49.26 -1.30
N ASP A 549 64.46 -50.50 -1.76
CA ASP A 549 63.45 -51.52 -1.47
C ASP A 549 62.93 -51.48 -0.02
N ALA A 550 61.67 -51.01 0.16
CA ALA A 550 60.74 -51.17 1.29
C ALA A 550 59.99 -49.86 1.70
N LEU A 551 58.99 -49.46 0.93
CA LEU A 551 57.71 -49.05 1.53
C LEU A 551 56.69 -50.17 1.22
N PRO A 552 55.92 -50.67 2.20
CA PRO A 552 54.87 -51.64 1.91
C PRO A 552 53.87 -51.03 0.92
N PRO A 553 53.38 -51.82 -0.06
CA PRO A 553 52.51 -51.30 -1.11
C PRO A 553 51.21 -50.75 -0.54
N ALA A 554 50.66 -49.77 -1.26
CA ALA A 554 49.37 -49.13 -1.01
C ALA A 554 48.31 -50.14 -0.59
N ASP A 555 47.70 -49.91 0.56
CA ASP A 555 46.62 -50.75 1.06
C ASP A 555 45.40 -50.66 0.12
N THR A 556 45.31 -51.64 -0.77
CA THR A 556 44.18 -51.88 -1.66
C THR A 556 42.91 -52.36 -0.92
N ALA A 557 42.89 -52.41 0.42
CA ALA A 557 41.75 -52.94 1.17
C ALA A 557 40.57 -51.95 1.41
N ALA A 558 40.67 -50.67 1.07
CA ALA A 558 39.57 -49.71 1.27
C ALA A 558 38.53 -49.66 0.13
N ARG A 559 38.63 -50.50 -0.91
CA ARG A 559 37.65 -50.56 -2.02
C ARG A 559 36.46 -51.50 -1.81
N ARG A 560 36.26 -52.08 -0.63
CA ARG A 560 35.08 -52.90 -0.33
C ARG A 560 34.47 -52.57 1.03
N ARG A 561 33.72 -51.47 1.09
CA ARG A 561 32.41 -51.33 1.77
C ARG A 561 31.95 -49.87 1.72
N ALA A 562 31.16 -49.56 0.71
CA ALA A 562 30.09 -48.58 0.82
C ALA A 562 28.80 -49.33 0.48
N PRO A 563 27.73 -49.26 1.29
CA PRO A 563 26.41 -49.62 0.80
C PRO A 563 26.03 -48.62 -0.29
N ALA A 564 25.36 -49.10 -1.34
CA ALA A 564 24.80 -48.26 -2.37
C ALA A 564 23.79 -47.30 -1.74
N THR A 565 24.16 -46.03 -1.58
CA THR A 565 23.19 -44.95 -1.42
C THR A 565 22.77 -44.55 -2.82
N THR A 566 21.52 -44.86 -3.12
CA THR A 566 20.78 -44.46 -4.31
C THR A 566 21.03 -42.99 -4.67
N ALA A 567 21.25 -42.74 -5.95
CA ALA A 567 21.24 -41.43 -6.53
C ALA A 567 19.90 -40.73 -6.23
N THR A 568 19.92 -39.73 -5.35
CA THR A 568 18.87 -38.72 -5.29
C THR A 568 19.28 -37.62 -6.25
N THR A 569 18.58 -37.58 -7.39
CA THR A 569 18.56 -36.50 -8.35
C THR A 569 18.32 -35.15 -7.66
N GLY A 570 19.28 -34.22 -7.84
CA GLY A 570 19.16 -32.81 -8.23
C GLY A 570 18.00 -31.89 -7.82
N ASP A 571 17.01 -32.29 -7.01
CA ASP A 571 15.79 -31.51 -6.78
C ASP A 571 15.43 -31.28 -5.30
N ASP A 572 16.21 -31.83 -4.35
CA ASP A 572 15.87 -31.76 -2.91
C ASP A 572 16.68 -30.75 -2.08
N LEU A 573 17.56 -29.95 -2.70
CA LEU A 573 18.25 -28.84 -2.02
C LEU A 573 17.43 -27.54 -1.99
N ALA A 574 16.29 -27.49 -2.70
CA ALA A 574 15.35 -26.38 -2.60
C ALA A 574 14.48 -26.48 -1.32
N ALA A 575 14.30 -27.66 -0.72
CA ALA A 575 13.35 -27.85 0.38
C ALA A 575 13.91 -27.53 1.79
N ILE A 576 15.19 -27.17 1.93
CA ILE A 576 15.82 -26.89 3.23
C ILE A 576 16.10 -25.38 3.44
N LEU A 577 15.88 -24.54 2.42
CA LEU A 577 16.20 -23.10 2.47
C LEU A 577 15.10 -22.18 1.91
N PHE A 578 13.83 -22.62 1.90
CA PHE A 578 12.68 -21.73 1.69
C PHE A 578 11.88 -21.50 2.96
#